data_AF-A0A1R1XJ55-F1
#
_entry.id   AF-A0A1R1XJ55-F1
#
_cell.length_a   1.000
_cell.length_b   1.000
_cell.length_c   1.000
_cell.angle_alpha   90.00
_cell.angle_beta   90.00
_cell.angle_gamma   90.00
#
_symmetry.space_group_name_H-M   'P 1'
#
loop_
_entity.id
_entity.type
_entity.pdbx_description
1 polymer ?
#
loop_
_entity_poly.entity_id
_entity_poly.type
_entity_poly.pdbx_seq_one_letter_code
_entity_poly.pdbx_strand_id
1 'polypeptide(L)'
;GVSLVLCGIAPYTELGVDAPISYALSLHPGSKYLQVLVSLGAIAGLTSVILVSLMSQSRLFMVIASDGLFPRAFARLHPKFKTPIYPIIITGTCMCALAGVLPVELLGDMASVGTLFAFLSVNICVIVLRFTDPHRHRDFKVPLGPFVFPVLGSIICITLIVVSGSSTVIRLFAWMGIGLVLYFGFAMRSSRIRSYIEENERILLEETPEKYTISESSQA
;
A
#
# COMPACT_ATOMS: atom_id res chain seq x y z
N GLY A 1 11.50 19.35 -0.61
CA GLY A 1 11.86 19.58 -2.02
C GLY A 1 10.94 20.62 -2.62
N VAL A 2 9.78 20.19 -3.14
CA VAL A 2 8.79 21.10 -3.76
C VAL A 2 8.26 22.15 -2.77
N SER A 3 7.96 21.78 -1.53
CA SER A 3 7.53 22.71 -0.48
C SER A 3 8.56 23.81 -0.19
N LEU A 4 9.86 23.49 -0.21
CA LEU A 4 10.93 24.46 0.01
C LEU A 4 10.99 25.49 -1.13
N VAL A 5 10.89 25.01 -2.37
CA VAL A 5 10.87 25.88 -3.56
C VAL A 5 9.63 26.79 -3.54
N LEU A 6 8.46 26.25 -3.21
CA LEU A 6 7.22 27.00 -3.13
C LEU A 6 7.24 28.07 -2.03
N CYS A 7 7.68 27.72 -0.82
CA CYS A 7 7.82 28.71 0.26
C CYS A 7 8.89 29.77 -0.05
N GLY A 8 9.84 29.49 -0.95
CA GLY A 8 10.79 30.47 -1.45
C GLY A 8 10.20 31.43 -2.49
N ILE A 9 9.13 31.02 -3.20
CA ILE A 9 8.47 31.81 -4.26
C ILE A 9 7.31 32.64 -3.70
N ALA A 10 6.58 32.11 -2.71
CA ALA A 10 5.42 32.78 -2.12
C ALA A 10 5.30 32.47 -0.61
N PRO A 11 4.75 33.41 0.21
CA PRO A 11 4.60 33.22 1.65
C PRO A 11 3.61 32.09 1.94
N TYR A 12 3.95 31.23 2.91
CA TYR A 12 3.18 30.01 3.26
C TYR A 12 1.70 30.27 3.60
N THR A 13 1.35 31.49 3.99
CA THR A 13 -0.01 31.91 4.34
C THR A 13 -0.95 31.99 3.14
N GLU A 14 -0.42 32.15 1.92
CA GLU A 14 -1.23 32.28 0.70
C GLU A 14 -1.29 30.99 -0.13
N LEU A 15 -0.61 29.92 0.29
CA LEU A 15 -0.58 28.64 -0.44
C LEU A 15 -1.74 27.70 -0.10
N GLY A 16 -2.73 28.14 0.68
CA GLY A 16 -3.94 27.37 1.02
C GLY A 16 -4.99 27.32 -0.11
N VAL A 17 -4.56 27.15 -1.36
CA VAL A 17 -5.40 27.11 -2.56
C VAL A 17 -5.34 25.74 -3.23
N ASP A 18 -6.35 25.38 -4.03
CA ASP A 18 -6.45 24.05 -4.68
C ASP A 18 -5.25 23.69 -5.56
N ALA A 19 -4.63 24.70 -6.19
CA ALA A 19 -3.47 24.54 -7.08
C ALA A 19 -2.30 25.45 -6.65
N PRO A 20 -1.62 25.14 -5.53
CA PRO A 20 -0.65 26.06 -4.91
C PRO A 20 0.58 26.29 -5.79
N ILE A 21 0.97 25.30 -6.59
CA ILE A 21 2.10 25.41 -7.53
C ILE A 21 1.78 26.39 -8.66
N SER A 22 0.60 26.27 -9.27
CA SER A 22 0.18 27.15 -10.35
C SER A 22 -0.14 28.56 -9.85
N TYR A 23 -0.63 28.69 -8.62
CA TYR A 23 -0.86 29.97 -7.95
C TYR A 23 0.45 30.70 -7.65
N ALA A 24 1.43 30.01 -7.05
CA ALA A 24 2.75 30.59 -6.74
C ALA A 24 3.45 31.16 -7.98
N LEU A 25 3.30 30.50 -9.13
CA LEU A 25 3.83 30.99 -10.41
C LEU A 25 3.09 32.24 -10.91
N SER A 26 1.77 32.33 -10.70
CA SER A 26 0.96 33.45 -11.19
C SER A 26 1.29 34.80 -10.54
N LEU A 27 1.87 34.78 -9.34
CA LEU A 27 2.30 35.98 -8.60
C LEU A 27 3.47 36.72 -9.28
N HIS A 28 4.21 36.07 -10.19
CA HIS A 28 5.34 36.67 -10.90
C HIS A 28 4.97 37.09 -12.34
N PRO A 29 5.12 38.38 -12.72
CA PRO A 29 4.85 38.86 -14.08
C PRO A 29 5.79 38.19 -15.09
N GLY A 30 5.23 37.43 -16.06
CA GLY A 30 5.99 36.78 -17.14
C GLY A 30 6.01 35.25 -17.13
N SER A 31 5.46 34.61 -16.09
CA SER A 31 5.52 33.15 -15.90
C SER A 31 4.42 32.34 -16.62
N LYS A 32 3.53 32.97 -17.40
CA LYS A 32 2.34 32.30 -18.00
C LYS A 32 2.69 31.02 -18.77
N TYR A 33 3.76 31.01 -19.55
CA TYR A 33 4.22 29.82 -20.27
C TYR A 33 4.67 28.71 -19.32
N LEU A 34 5.37 29.05 -18.24
CA LEU A 34 5.82 28.11 -17.23
C LEU A 34 4.65 27.54 -16.43
N GLN A 35 3.65 28.36 -16.10
CA GLN A 35 2.43 27.92 -15.43
C GLN A 35 1.67 26.87 -16.24
N VAL A 36 1.51 27.09 -17.56
CA VAL A 36 0.87 26.12 -18.46
C VAL A 36 1.68 24.83 -18.55
N LEU A 37 3.00 24.94 -18.71
CA LEU A 37 3.89 23.78 -18.80
C LEU A 37 3.85 22.93 -17.52
N VAL A 38 3.91 23.55 -16.35
CA VAL A 38 3.85 22.87 -15.05
C VAL A 38 2.47 22.27 -14.80
N SER A 39 1.39 22.97 -15.15
CA SER A 39 0.02 22.44 -15.00
C SER A 39 -0.22 21.23 -15.90
N LEU A 40 0.29 21.26 -17.14
CA LEU A 40 0.22 20.11 -18.05
C LEU A 40 1.02 18.91 -17.49
N GLY A 41 2.22 19.17 -16.97
CA GLY A 41 3.03 18.16 -16.29
C GLY A 41 2.35 17.57 -15.06
N ALA A 42 1.68 18.40 -14.25
CA ALA A 42 0.93 17.95 -13.08
C ALA A 42 -0.24 17.04 -13.48
N ILE A 43 -1.03 17.41 -14.50
CA ILE A 43 -2.14 16.59 -14.99
C ILE A 43 -1.63 15.24 -15.51
N ALA A 44 -0.58 15.25 -16.34
CA ALA A 44 0.01 14.02 -16.86
C ALA A 44 0.57 13.12 -15.75
N GLY A 45 1.26 13.71 -14.77
CA GLY A 45 1.82 13.00 -13.62
C GLY A 45 0.75 12.39 -12.72
N LEU A 46 -0.26 13.16 -12.34
CA LEU A 46 -1.38 12.69 -11.50
C LEU A 46 -2.15 11.57 -12.21
N THR A 47 -2.41 11.70 -13.52
CA THR A 47 -3.07 10.64 -14.30
C THR A 47 -2.28 9.34 -14.27
N SER A 48 -0.95 9.41 -14.43
CA SER A 48 -0.07 8.24 -14.34
C SER A 48 -0.14 7.56 -12.96
N VAL A 49 -0.08 8.35 -11.88
CA VAL A 49 -0.15 7.84 -10.51
C VAL A 49 -1.50 7.15 -10.24
N ILE A 50 -2.60 7.72 -10.72
CA ILE A 50 -3.95 7.12 -10.59
C ILE A 50 -4.01 5.77 -11.31
N LEU A 51 -3.48 5.69 -12.54
CA LEU A 51 -3.45 4.44 -13.30
C LEU A 51 -2.65 3.34 -12.59
N VAL A 52 -1.45 3.67 -12.10
CA VAL A 52 -0.60 2.73 -11.35
C VAL A 52 -1.30 2.27 -10.06
N SER A 53 -1.95 3.18 -9.36
CA SER A 53 -2.67 2.88 -8.11
C SER A 53 -3.86 1.93 -8.36
N LEU A 54 -4.65 2.18 -9.40
CA LEU A 54 -5.79 1.34 -9.77
C LEU A 54 -5.36 -0.08 -10.17
N MET A 55 -4.25 -0.18 -10.91
CA MET A 55 -3.65 -1.47 -11.27
C MET A 55 -3.14 -2.23 -10.03
N SER A 56 -2.53 -1.54 -9.08
CA SER A 56 -1.99 -2.13 -7.86
C SER A 56 -3.08 -2.71 -6.96
N GLN A 57 -4.16 -1.94 -6.72
CA GLN A 57 -5.30 -2.38 -5.91
C GLN A 57 -5.98 -3.63 -6.50
N SER A 58 -6.17 -3.65 -7.82
CA SER A 58 -6.85 -4.75 -8.50
C SER A 58 -6.07 -6.06 -8.43
N ARG A 59 -4.73 -6.00 -8.46
CA ARG A 59 -3.87 -7.17 -8.28
C ARG A 59 -3.89 -7.69 -6.83
N LEU A 60 -3.89 -6.78 -5.85
CA LEU A 60 -4.02 -7.17 -4.43
C LEU A 60 -5.31 -7.95 -4.19
N PHE A 61 -6.45 -7.48 -4.71
CA PHE A 61 -7.73 -8.21 -4.58
C PHE A 61 -7.70 -9.57 -5.28
N MET A 62 -7.04 -9.67 -6.43
CA MET A 62 -6.90 -10.94 -7.15
C MET A 62 -6.07 -11.96 -6.34
N VAL A 63 -4.95 -11.55 -5.75
CA VAL A 63 -4.11 -12.43 -4.91
C VAL A 63 -4.88 -12.88 -3.68
N ILE A 64 -5.51 -11.95 -2.95
CA ILE A 64 -6.31 -12.27 -1.75
C ILE A 64 -7.49 -13.21 -2.10
N ALA A 65 -8.12 -13.03 -3.27
CA ALA A 65 -9.17 -13.92 -3.75
C ALA A 65 -8.63 -15.30 -4.18
N SER A 66 -7.38 -15.36 -4.66
CA SER A 66 -6.71 -16.61 -5.05
C SER A 66 -6.28 -17.42 -3.83
N ASP A 67 -5.93 -16.74 -2.73
CA ASP A 67 -5.66 -17.34 -1.41
C ASP A 67 -6.95 -17.87 -0.74
N GLY A 68 -8.12 -17.67 -1.36
CA GLY A 68 -9.42 -18.17 -0.87
C GLY A 68 -10.05 -17.31 0.23
N LEU A 69 -9.45 -16.15 0.55
CA LEU A 69 -9.90 -15.20 1.57
C LEU A 69 -10.99 -14.22 1.07
N PHE A 70 -11.29 -14.22 -0.23
CA PHE A 70 -12.26 -13.32 -0.86
C PHE A 70 -13.14 -14.07 -1.89
N PRO A 71 -14.31 -13.55 -2.32
CA PRO A 71 -15.16 -14.22 -3.31
C PRO A 71 -14.41 -14.56 -4.60
N ARG A 72 -14.47 -15.83 -5.03
CA ARG A 72 -13.77 -16.35 -6.24
C ARG A 72 -14.09 -15.58 -7.53
N ALA A 73 -15.18 -14.81 -7.57
CA ALA A 73 -15.48 -13.91 -8.69
C ALA A 73 -14.37 -12.87 -8.93
N PHE A 74 -13.67 -12.44 -7.88
CA PHE A 74 -12.55 -11.49 -7.97
C PHE A 74 -11.24 -12.13 -8.47
N ALA A 75 -11.13 -13.45 -8.40
CA ALA A 75 -10.01 -14.22 -8.96
C ALA A 75 -10.24 -14.61 -10.44
N ARG A 76 -11.42 -14.36 -11.01
CA ARG A 76 -11.70 -14.67 -12.42
C ARG A 76 -10.98 -13.69 -13.34
N LEU A 77 -10.06 -14.23 -14.13
CA LEU A 77 -9.30 -13.50 -15.13
C LEU A 77 -10.03 -13.51 -16.48
N HIS A 78 -9.88 -12.44 -17.26
CA HIS A 78 -10.37 -12.42 -18.64
C HIS A 78 -9.63 -13.45 -19.51
N PRO A 79 -10.32 -14.29 -20.31
CA PRO A 79 -9.71 -15.42 -21.02
C PRO A 79 -8.61 -15.03 -22.01
N LYS A 80 -8.69 -13.84 -22.62
CA LYS A 80 -7.72 -13.35 -23.62
C LYS A 80 -6.64 -12.43 -23.05
N PHE A 81 -6.99 -11.62 -22.04
CA PHE A 81 -6.12 -10.54 -21.52
C PHE A 81 -5.51 -10.91 -20.16
N LYS A 82 -5.98 -11.99 -19.52
CA LYS A 82 -5.58 -12.44 -18.19
C LYS A 82 -5.61 -11.31 -17.14
N THR A 83 -6.50 -10.33 -17.33
CA THR A 83 -6.68 -9.19 -16.44
C THR A 83 -7.91 -9.40 -15.54
N PRO A 84 -7.84 -9.01 -14.26
CA PRO A 84 -8.97 -9.07 -13.35
C PRO A 84 -9.90 -7.88 -13.60
N ILE A 85 -10.85 -8.02 -14.53
CA ILE A 85 -11.75 -6.92 -14.93
C ILE A 85 -12.75 -6.55 -13.82
N TYR A 86 -13.31 -7.53 -13.11
CA TYR A 86 -14.30 -7.28 -12.06
C TYR A 86 -13.75 -6.41 -10.91
N PRO A 87 -12.56 -6.72 -10.33
CA PRO A 87 -11.97 -5.84 -9.32
C PRO A 87 -11.75 -4.42 -9.84
N ILE A 88 -11.23 -4.25 -11.06
CA ILE A 88 -10.96 -2.93 -11.65
C ILE A 88 -12.21 -2.07 -11.76
N ILE A 89 -13.30 -2.62 -12.29
CA ILE A 89 -14.55 -1.86 -12.48
C ILE A 89 -15.18 -1.52 -11.12
N ILE A 90 -15.19 -2.47 -10.18
CA ILE A 90 -15.81 -2.28 -8.87
C ILE A 90 -15.03 -1.22 -8.06
N THR A 91 -13.71 -1.35 -7.96
CA THR A 91 -12.87 -0.41 -7.20
C THR A 91 -12.82 0.95 -7.89
N GLY A 92 -12.74 0.99 -9.22
CA GLY A 92 -12.76 2.24 -9.99
C GLY A 92 -14.07 3.00 -9.84
N THR A 93 -15.21 2.31 -9.93
CA THR A 93 -16.53 2.93 -9.72
C THR A 93 -16.68 3.46 -8.30
N CYS A 94 -16.25 2.67 -7.31
CA CYS A 94 -16.24 3.08 -5.91
C CYS A 94 -15.35 4.32 -5.70
N MET A 95 -14.16 4.35 -6.31
CA MET A 95 -13.23 5.48 -6.24
C MET A 95 -13.83 6.74 -6.87
N CYS A 96 -14.46 6.63 -8.04
CA CYS A 96 -15.16 7.76 -8.68
C CYS A 96 -16.29 8.31 -7.80
N ALA A 97 -17.07 7.43 -7.17
CA ALA A 97 -18.14 7.84 -6.27
C ALA A 97 -17.58 8.55 -5.02
N LEU A 98 -16.56 7.99 -4.38
CA LEU A 98 -15.94 8.59 -3.19
C LEU A 98 -15.26 9.93 -3.51
N ALA A 99 -14.56 10.04 -4.64
CA ALA A 99 -13.90 11.27 -5.06
C ALA A 99 -14.88 12.42 -5.39
N GLY A 100 -16.12 12.11 -5.77
CA GLY A 100 -17.15 13.11 -6.04
C GLY A 100 -17.89 13.62 -4.80
N VAL A 101 -17.85 12.87 -3.69
CA VAL A 101 -18.69 13.14 -2.50
C VAL A 101 -17.87 13.61 -1.30
N LEU A 102 -16.61 13.18 -1.19
CA LEU A 102 -15.78 13.46 -0.02
C LEU A 102 -14.70 14.52 -0.32
N PRO A 103 -14.38 15.40 0.66
CA PRO A 103 -13.35 16.41 0.49
C PRO A 103 -11.96 15.77 0.38
N VAL A 104 -11.10 16.35 -0.46
CA VAL A 104 -9.77 15.81 -0.77
C VAL A 104 -8.87 15.81 0.46
N GLU A 105 -9.03 16.78 1.37
CA GLU A 105 -8.27 16.85 2.61
C GLU A 105 -8.54 15.63 3.49
N LEU A 106 -9.82 15.23 3.64
CA LEU A 106 -10.19 14.06 4.42
C LEU A 106 -9.64 12.77 3.80
N LEU A 107 -9.69 12.65 2.47
CA LEU A 107 -9.11 11.51 1.76
C LEU A 107 -7.58 11.46 1.93
N GLY A 108 -6.93 12.62 1.85
CA GLY A 108 -5.50 12.78 2.07
C GLY A 108 -5.09 12.31 3.46
N ASP A 109 -5.77 12.81 4.50
CA ASP A 109 -5.51 12.42 5.89
C ASP A 109 -5.66 10.91 6.09
N MET A 110 -6.72 10.31 5.54
CA MET A 110 -6.95 8.87 5.65
C MET A 110 -5.90 8.05 4.88
N ALA A 111 -5.51 8.48 3.69
CA ALA A 111 -4.49 7.81 2.88
C ALA A 111 -3.11 7.89 3.55
N SER A 112 -2.74 9.06 4.08
CA SER A 112 -1.48 9.28 4.78
C SER A 112 -1.36 8.42 6.04
N VAL A 113 -2.38 8.43 6.91
CA VAL A 113 -2.38 7.61 8.13
C VAL A 113 -2.38 6.11 7.81
N GLY A 114 -3.14 5.69 6.79
CA GLY A 114 -3.11 4.28 6.33
C GLY A 114 -1.73 3.85 5.84
N THR A 115 -1.03 4.72 5.12
CA THR A 115 0.34 4.44 4.62
C THR A 115 1.35 4.39 5.78
N LEU A 116 1.24 5.31 6.74
CA LEU A 116 2.06 5.27 7.96
C LEU A 116 1.84 3.98 8.75
N PHE A 117 0.59 3.51 8.85
CA PHE A 117 0.27 2.23 9.49
C PHE A 117 0.84 1.03 8.73
N ALA A 118 0.77 1.05 7.39
CA ALA A 118 1.39 0.02 6.56
C ALA A 118 2.91 -0.01 6.74
N PHE A 119 3.58 1.14 6.75
CA PHE A 119 5.01 1.24 7.03
C PHE A 119 5.35 0.76 8.43
N LEU A 120 4.57 1.14 9.45
CA LEU A 120 4.75 0.61 10.81
C LEU A 120 4.65 -0.92 10.83
N SER A 121 3.65 -1.48 10.17
CA SER A 121 3.44 -2.93 10.07
C SER A 121 4.60 -3.64 9.37
N VAL A 122 5.14 -3.06 8.28
CA VAL A 122 6.32 -3.60 7.58
C VAL A 122 7.56 -3.56 8.48
N ASN A 123 7.80 -2.45 9.20
CA ASN A 123 8.94 -2.35 10.10
C ASN A 123 8.86 -3.40 11.23
N ILE A 124 7.68 -3.59 11.82
CA ILE A 124 7.46 -4.64 12.83
C ILE A 124 7.67 -6.03 12.21
N CYS A 125 7.13 -6.29 11.02
CA CYS A 125 7.29 -7.56 10.32
C CYS A 125 8.77 -7.90 10.07
N VAL A 126 9.58 -6.90 9.67
CA VAL A 126 11.03 -7.08 9.49
C VAL A 126 11.72 -7.42 10.81
N ILE A 127 11.34 -6.77 11.92
CA ILE A 127 11.89 -7.08 13.25
C ILE A 127 11.53 -8.52 13.65
N VAL A 128 10.26 -8.91 13.53
CA VAL A 128 9.77 -10.26 13.86
C VAL A 128 10.44 -11.33 13.00
N LEU A 129 10.60 -11.09 11.70
CA LEU A 129 11.27 -12.02 10.79
C LEU A 129 12.74 -12.23 11.16
N ARG A 130 13.40 -11.22 11.72
CA ARG A 130 14.79 -11.35 12.19
C ARG A 130 14.91 -12.19 13.46
N PHE A 131 13.89 -12.20 14.31
CA PHE A 131 13.85 -13.09 15.47
C PHE A 131 13.42 -14.52 15.09
N THR A 132 12.49 -14.65 14.15
CA THR A 132 11.90 -15.95 13.79
C THR A 132 12.78 -16.76 12.83
N ASP A 133 13.40 -16.11 11.85
CA ASP A 133 14.27 -16.78 10.86
C ASP A 133 15.60 -16.00 10.69
N PRO A 134 16.53 -16.12 11.66
CA PRO A 134 17.79 -15.41 11.63
C PRO A 134 18.72 -15.90 10.52
N HIS A 135 18.66 -17.19 10.13
CA HIS A 135 19.59 -17.81 9.19
C HIS A 135 19.24 -17.64 7.71
N ARG A 136 18.08 -17.06 7.39
CA ARG A 136 17.69 -16.75 6.00
C ARG A 136 18.78 -15.95 5.26
N HIS A 137 19.15 -16.42 4.07
CA HIS A 137 20.05 -15.71 3.15
C HIS A 137 19.44 -14.35 2.76
N ARG A 138 20.23 -13.28 2.84
CA ARG A 138 19.78 -11.90 2.59
C ARG A 138 20.80 -11.20 1.71
N ASP A 139 20.43 -10.98 0.44
CA ASP A 139 21.30 -10.36 -0.58
C ASP A 139 21.61 -8.90 -0.27
N PHE A 140 20.67 -8.20 0.38
CA PHE A 140 20.84 -6.82 0.81
C PHE A 140 20.94 -6.73 2.35
N LYS A 141 22.04 -6.17 2.85
CA LYS A 141 22.29 -5.92 4.28
C LYS A 141 22.45 -4.42 4.52
N VAL A 142 21.71 -3.91 5.50
CA VAL A 142 21.78 -2.49 5.90
C VAL A 142 23.08 -2.19 6.64
N PRO A 143 23.79 -1.10 6.30
CA PRO A 143 25.14 -0.81 6.80
C PRO A 143 25.21 -0.44 8.29
N LEU A 144 24.10 0.01 8.89
CA LEU A 144 24.02 0.44 10.31
C LEU A 144 23.37 -0.62 11.21
N GLY A 145 23.33 -1.87 10.76
CA GLY A 145 22.81 -2.99 11.53
C GLY A 145 21.32 -3.27 11.28
N PRO A 146 20.89 -4.49 11.65
CA PRO A 146 19.62 -5.05 11.21
C PRO A 146 18.36 -4.41 11.84
N PHE A 147 18.50 -3.83 13.04
CA PHE A 147 17.38 -3.32 13.83
C PHE A 147 17.24 -1.79 13.83
N VAL A 148 18.32 -1.05 13.55
CA VAL A 148 18.33 0.41 13.68
C VAL A 148 17.30 1.06 12.75
N PHE A 149 17.29 0.70 11.47
CA PHE A 149 16.35 1.27 10.51
C PHE A 149 14.89 0.91 10.80
N PRO A 150 14.53 -0.36 11.08
CA PRO A 150 13.15 -0.69 11.44
C PRO A 150 12.65 -0.04 12.73
N VAL A 151 13.50 0.06 13.75
CA VAL A 151 13.12 0.68 15.03
C VAL A 151 12.94 2.19 14.87
N LEU A 152 13.89 2.87 14.22
CA LEU A 152 13.78 4.30 13.98
C LEU A 152 12.57 4.63 13.09
N GLY A 153 12.34 3.85 12.03
CA GLY A 153 11.17 3.98 11.17
C GLY A 153 9.86 3.78 11.93
N SER A 154 9.80 2.80 12.82
CA SER A 154 8.64 2.56 13.68
C SER A 154 8.36 3.74 14.62
N ILE A 155 9.39 4.29 15.27
CA ILE A 155 9.27 5.45 16.16
C ILE A 155 8.74 6.66 15.39
N ILE A 156 9.28 6.92 14.21
CA ILE A 156 8.84 8.04 13.36
C ILE A 156 7.37 7.84 12.94
N CYS A 157 7.00 6.64 12.47
CA CYS A 157 5.62 6.36 12.05
C CYS A 157 4.64 6.52 13.22
N ILE A 158 4.97 5.99 14.41
CA ILE A 158 4.14 6.14 15.61
C ILE A 158 3.98 7.62 15.97
N THR A 159 5.08 8.38 15.97
CA THR A 159 5.04 9.81 16.28
C THR A 159 4.13 10.58 15.31
N LEU A 160 4.23 10.30 14.00
CA LEU A 160 3.39 10.95 13.00
C LEU A 160 1.91 10.56 13.11
N ILE A 161 1.62 9.29 13.44
CA ILE A 161 0.24 8.83 13.68
C ILE A 161 -0.37 9.56 14.88
N VAL A 162 0.40 9.76 15.97
CA VAL A 162 -0.06 10.50 17.16
C VAL A 162 -0.31 11.98 16.82
N VAL A 163 0.54 12.59 16.01
CA VAL A 163 0.40 14.00 15.59
C VAL A 163 -0.78 14.22 14.64
N SER A 164 -1.16 13.22 13.82
CA SER A 164 -2.23 13.33 12.81
C SER A 164 -3.64 13.53 13.39
N GLY A 165 -3.81 13.45 14.71
CA GLY A 165 -5.06 13.71 15.40
C GLY A 165 -5.93 12.45 15.59
N SER A 166 -6.61 12.40 16.73
CA SER A 166 -7.37 11.21 17.17
C SER A 166 -8.52 10.85 16.23
N SER A 167 -9.12 11.83 15.55
CA SER A 167 -10.25 11.60 14.65
C SER A 167 -9.86 10.72 13.45
N THR A 168 -8.66 10.91 12.89
CA THR A 168 -8.17 10.12 11.75
C THR A 168 -7.80 8.71 12.17
N VAL A 169 -7.19 8.55 13.36
CA VAL A 169 -6.85 7.25 13.91
C VAL A 169 -8.09 6.42 14.22
N ILE A 170 -9.14 7.03 14.79
CA ILE A 170 -10.41 6.34 15.03
C ILE A 170 -11.03 5.87 13.72
N ARG A 171 -11.02 6.70 12.66
CA ARG A 171 -11.49 6.31 11.33
C ARG A 171 -10.71 5.11 10.77
N LEU A 172 -9.39 5.08 10.94
CA LEU A 172 -8.55 3.95 10.53
C LEU A 172 -8.97 2.66 11.26
N PHE A 173 -9.07 2.70 12.59
CA PHE A 173 -9.44 1.53 13.38
C PHE A 173 -10.89 1.08 13.12
N ALA A 174 -11.81 2.03 12.89
CA ALA A 174 -13.16 1.71 12.48
C ALA A 174 -13.16 0.97 11.13
N TRP A 175 -12.39 1.43 10.15
CA TRP A 175 -12.27 0.76 8.85
C TRP A 175 -11.60 -0.62 8.96
N MET A 176 -10.56 -0.75 9.78
CA MET A 176 -9.96 -2.05 10.11
C MET A 176 -10.96 -2.99 10.78
N GLY A 177 -11.78 -2.48 11.69
CA GLY A 177 -12.86 -3.23 12.34
C GLY A 177 -13.88 -3.74 11.33
N ILE A 178 -14.34 -2.90 10.41
CA ILE A 178 -15.24 -3.31 9.31
C ILE A 178 -14.59 -4.40 8.47
N GLY A 179 -13.33 -4.21 8.07
CA GLY A 179 -12.56 -5.20 7.31
C GLY A 179 -12.45 -6.53 8.05
N LEU A 180 -12.23 -6.49 9.37
CA LEU A 180 -12.13 -7.67 10.23
C LEU A 180 -13.48 -8.40 10.36
N VAL A 181 -14.59 -7.67 10.51
CA VAL A 181 -15.94 -8.25 10.54
C VAL A 181 -16.30 -8.89 9.21
N LEU A 182 -16.02 -8.23 8.09
CA LEU A 182 -16.20 -8.82 6.75
C LEU A 182 -15.31 -10.05 6.55
N TYR A 183 -14.06 -9.97 7.02
CA TYR A 183 -13.12 -11.09 6.97
C TYR A 183 -13.63 -12.29 7.78
N PHE A 184 -13.95 -12.14 9.06
CA PHE A 184 -14.47 -13.24 9.88
C PHE A 184 -15.81 -13.74 9.37
N GLY A 185 -16.72 -12.84 8.95
CA GLY A 185 -18.00 -13.22 8.37
C GLY A 185 -17.85 -14.08 7.11
N PHE A 186 -16.86 -13.78 6.26
CA PHE A 186 -16.57 -14.58 5.07
C PHE A 186 -15.74 -15.84 5.38
N ALA A 187 -14.72 -15.74 6.24
CA ALA A 187 -13.84 -16.83 6.65
C ALA A 187 -14.60 -17.93 7.38
N MET A 188 -15.56 -17.57 8.25
CA MET A 188 -16.44 -18.55 8.92
C MET A 188 -17.38 -19.27 7.92
N ARG A 189 -17.76 -18.61 6.83
CA ARG A 189 -18.59 -19.20 5.76
C ARG A 189 -17.78 -20.02 4.76
N SER A 190 -16.50 -19.70 4.58
CA SER A 190 -15.56 -20.39 3.70
C SER A 190 -14.70 -21.38 4.50
N SER A 191 -15.31 -22.46 4.95
CA SER A 191 -14.66 -23.61 5.63
C SER A 191 -13.60 -24.36 4.78
N ARG A 192 -13.24 -23.81 3.62
CA ARG A 192 -12.24 -24.35 2.66
C ARG A 192 -10.84 -23.78 2.79
N ILE A 193 -10.60 -22.77 3.64
CA ILE A 193 -9.23 -22.27 3.89
C ILE A 193 -8.35 -23.40 4.49
N ARG A 194 -8.94 -24.29 5.31
CA ARG A 194 -8.25 -25.45 5.87
C ARG A 194 -7.77 -26.45 4.80
N SER A 195 -8.55 -26.68 3.74
CA SER A 195 -8.16 -27.63 2.69
C SER A 195 -7.05 -27.10 1.78
N TYR A 196 -6.99 -25.79 1.52
CA TYR A 196 -5.91 -25.19 0.72
C TYR A 196 -4.57 -25.14 1.48
N ILE A 197 -4.61 -24.88 2.79
CA ILE A 197 -3.42 -24.93 3.65
C ILE A 197 -2.89 -26.37 3.72
N GLU A 198 -3.77 -27.36 3.96
CA GLU A 198 -3.38 -28.78 3.98
C GLU A 198 -2.84 -29.28 2.62
N GLU A 199 -3.36 -28.79 1.49
CA GLU A 199 -2.88 -29.16 0.15
C GLU A 199 -1.50 -28.55 -0.15
N ASN A 200 -1.29 -27.26 0.15
CA ASN A 200 0.03 -26.62 0.01
C ASN A 200 1.06 -27.22 0.99
N GLU A 201 0.66 -27.56 2.21
CA GLU A 201 1.53 -28.23 3.18
C GLU A 201 1.94 -29.62 2.69
N ARG A 202 1.02 -30.38 2.07
CA ARG A 202 1.37 -31.66 1.39
C ARG A 202 2.36 -31.46 0.26
N ILE A 203 2.14 -30.49 -0.63
CA ILE A 203 3.04 -30.23 -1.77
C ILE A 203 4.45 -29.85 -1.28
N LEU A 204 4.55 -29.00 -0.24
CA LEU A 204 5.86 -28.66 0.33
C LEU A 204 6.53 -29.86 1.00
N LEU A 205 5.78 -30.73 1.67
CA LEU A 205 6.32 -31.97 2.24
C LEU A 205 6.72 -32.99 1.15
N GLU A 206 6.12 -32.93 -0.03
CA GLU A 206 6.43 -33.79 -1.18
C GLU A 206 7.63 -33.27 -2.01
N GLU A 207 7.88 -31.95 -2.03
CA GLU A 207 9.08 -31.33 -2.62
C GLU A 207 10.31 -31.35 -1.69
N THR A 208 10.13 -31.47 -0.37
CA THR A 208 11.25 -31.43 0.61
C THR A 208 12.01 -32.76 0.87
N PRO A 209 11.58 -33.99 0.48
CA PRO A 209 12.33 -35.19 0.84
C PRO A 209 13.68 -35.26 0.12
N GLU A 210 13.82 -34.65 -1.06
CA GLU A 210 15.05 -34.70 -1.85
C GLU A 210 16.19 -33.82 -1.28
N LYS A 211 15.85 -32.80 -0.48
CA LYS A 211 16.85 -31.82 0.01
C LYS A 211 17.57 -32.24 1.28
N TYR A 212 17.00 -33.16 2.07
CA TYR A 212 17.66 -33.71 3.28
C TYR A 212 18.58 -34.90 2.95
N THR A 213 18.18 -35.79 2.03
CA THR A 213 18.95 -36.99 1.67
C THR A 213 20.32 -36.67 1.06
N ILE A 214 20.44 -35.58 0.30
CA ILE A 214 21.72 -35.17 -0.33
C ILE A 214 22.70 -34.59 0.71
N SER A 215 22.19 -34.06 1.85
CA SER A 215 23.05 -33.54 2.91
C SER A 215 23.69 -34.64 3.77
N GLU A 216 23.00 -35.77 3.98
CA GLU A 216 23.55 -36.93 4.69
C GLU A 216 24.52 -37.74 3.83
N SER A 217 24.32 -37.84 2.51
CA SER A 217 25.26 -38.56 1.62
C SER A 217 26.54 -37.77 1.30
N SER A 218 26.61 -36.48 1.64
CA SER A 218 27.82 -35.66 1.48
C SER A 218 28.62 -35.54 2.79
N GLN A 219 28.12 -36.09 3.90
CA GLN A 219 28.81 -36.12 5.20
C GLN A 219 29.15 -37.54 5.70
N ALA A 220 28.87 -38.57 4.89
CA ALA A 220 29.36 -39.94 5.07
C ALA A 220 30.42 -40.25 4.01
#